data_AF-B7FYA6-F1
#
_entry.id   AF-B7FYA6-F1
#
_cell.length_a   1.000
_cell.length_b   1.000
_cell.length_c   1.000
_cell.angle_alpha   90.00
_cell.angle_beta   90.00
_cell.angle_gamma   90.00
#
_symmetry.space_group_name_H-M   'P 1'
#
loop_
_entity.id
_entity.type
_entity.pdbx_description
1 polymer ?
#
loop_
_entity_poly.entity_id
_entity_poly.type
_entity_poly.pdbx_seq_one_letter_code
_entity_poly.pdbx_strand_id
1 'polypeptide(L)'
;MTADVEARVSPEWSEILKEARESLRSAREDPLIERHLSLSLRHVDKLVSSIRAYVFYLKQTRNENRASVSDVKKLILSTRNALRFALCCFAVDHDDRYQLQTVISTTEVSVSLVKVISSKRGDSKCRTLAARFLSNLVTSNATTASRLVSMLPLSPSEDDIDAHIRSTVSDTHYATNQLALTASWVSLLLSSAGDRETLAAVVTSLHNCITSLASGSMASFSRDVSSDRLLISTLLRQLLSMQALKGSMGQSGTSVSQDDPATEWILILLMKLCRMGRFPEMYRAAGPGKDIVPEQIVLLHAIRSEQNGDNILGCESGSKAMLSSHMFLANLYVSIQQVGERDSNDTMQHALVESVILSVVDILGEGLGTDTVELASVRACLGTETELVHSLAINLGVITDTISVKNQERKVRELDMSVEEQHLITSLVRLIGNLCYQCRDVQDLLRTTLVPPIDPVITKTERSALHVLLSCTSLAHSCFTLREWAVVAIRNALHQNDLNMAVVANLEAQQALQTSTLGELGIR
;
A
#
# COMPACT_ATOMS: atom_id res chain seq x y z
N MET A 1 20.52 45.68 -1.92
CA MET A 1 19.53 44.61 -2.19
C MET A 1 18.67 44.24 -0.97
N THR A 2 19.06 44.53 0.27
CA THR A 2 18.22 44.37 1.48
C THR A 2 17.07 45.38 1.53
N ALA A 3 17.26 46.60 1.02
CA ALA A 3 16.23 47.66 0.99
C ALA A 3 15.02 47.39 0.05
N ASP A 4 15.11 46.42 -0.88
CA ASP A 4 14.02 46.11 -1.82
C ASP A 4 13.08 45.00 -1.30
N VAL A 5 13.47 44.32 -0.21
CA VAL A 5 12.64 43.31 0.47
C VAL A 5 11.70 43.95 1.49
N GLU A 6 12.15 45.02 2.17
CA GLU A 6 11.35 45.75 3.17
C GLU A 6 10.18 46.53 2.58
N ALA A 7 10.27 46.96 1.32
CA ALA A 7 9.23 47.74 0.66
C ALA A 7 8.04 46.91 0.12
N ARG A 8 8.09 45.56 0.18
CA ARG A 8 7.16 44.69 -0.58
C ARG A 8 6.33 43.70 0.24
N VAL A 9 6.51 43.60 1.56
CA VAL A 9 5.67 42.73 2.41
C VAL A 9 4.56 43.58 3.05
N SER A 10 3.59 43.94 2.21
CA SER A 10 2.41 44.72 2.59
C SER A 10 1.42 43.88 3.45
N PRO A 11 0.71 44.49 4.42
CA PRO A 11 -0.42 43.88 5.14
C PRO A 11 -1.60 43.43 4.24
N GLU A 12 -1.52 43.66 2.92
CA GLU A 12 -2.52 43.34 1.90
C GLU A 12 -3.08 41.90 1.91
N TRP A 13 -2.27 40.87 2.23
CA TRP A 13 -2.76 39.49 2.10
C TRP A 13 -3.90 39.12 3.04
N SER A 14 -4.02 39.80 4.19
CA SER A 14 -5.13 39.56 5.11
C SER A 14 -6.45 40.02 4.50
N GLU A 15 -6.46 41.19 3.84
CA GLU A 15 -7.64 41.73 3.16
C GLU A 15 -7.96 40.93 1.90
N ILE A 16 -6.96 40.59 1.08
CA ILE A 16 -7.15 39.76 -0.13
C ILE A 16 -7.75 38.39 0.26
N LEU A 17 -7.25 37.77 1.33
CA LEU A 17 -7.78 36.49 1.80
C LEU A 17 -9.22 36.62 2.31
N LYS A 18 -9.55 37.73 2.98
CA LYS A 18 -10.91 38.02 3.46
C LYS A 18 -11.86 38.18 2.27
N GLU A 19 -11.50 38.99 1.28
CA GLU A 19 -12.26 39.19 0.05
C GLU A 19 -12.45 37.87 -0.72
N ALA A 20 -11.41 37.05 -0.82
CA ALA A 20 -11.49 35.74 -1.48
C ALA A 20 -12.46 34.78 -0.78
N ARG A 21 -12.49 34.79 0.55
CA ARG A 21 -13.42 33.97 1.34
C ARG A 21 -14.85 34.45 1.22
N GLU A 22 -15.08 35.76 1.23
CA GLU A 22 -16.40 36.35 1.01
C GLU A 22 -16.91 36.03 -0.39
N SER A 23 -16.06 36.22 -1.40
CA SER A 23 -16.33 35.85 -2.79
C SER A 23 -16.65 34.36 -2.96
N LEU A 24 -15.89 33.47 -2.30
CA LEU A 24 -16.16 32.02 -2.33
C LEU A 24 -17.49 31.65 -1.65
N ARG A 25 -17.87 32.33 -0.56
CA ARG A 25 -19.18 32.11 0.08
C ARG A 25 -20.32 32.55 -0.84
N SER A 26 -20.21 33.73 -1.44
CA SER A 26 -21.19 34.22 -2.41
C SER A 26 -21.29 33.29 -3.63
N ALA A 27 -20.18 32.77 -4.14
CA ALA A 27 -20.18 31.85 -5.28
C ALA A 27 -20.89 30.51 -5.00
N ARG A 28 -21.05 30.13 -3.72
CA ARG A 28 -21.83 28.94 -3.33
C ARG A 28 -23.33 29.22 -3.29
N GLU A 29 -23.72 30.48 -3.14
CA GLU A 29 -25.12 30.92 -3.08
C GLU A 29 -25.63 31.37 -4.45
N ASP A 30 -24.73 31.91 -5.29
CA ASP A 30 -25.01 32.43 -6.62
C ASP A 30 -23.93 31.91 -7.60
N PRO A 31 -24.28 31.21 -8.70
CA PRO A 31 -23.34 30.61 -9.64
C PRO A 31 -22.46 31.60 -10.45
N LEU A 32 -22.43 32.89 -10.08
CA LEU A 32 -21.51 33.87 -10.65
C LEU A 32 -20.05 33.67 -10.16
N ILE A 33 -19.46 32.52 -10.52
CA ILE A 33 -18.08 32.11 -10.20
C ILE A 33 -17.05 33.05 -10.85
N GLU A 34 -17.41 33.78 -11.91
CA GLU A 34 -16.55 34.72 -12.64
C GLU A 34 -15.91 35.78 -11.73
N ARG A 35 -16.61 36.25 -10.70
CA ARG A 35 -16.05 37.20 -9.72
C ARG A 35 -14.93 36.57 -8.89
N HIS A 36 -15.08 35.30 -8.50
CA HIS A 36 -14.06 34.59 -7.73
C HIS A 36 -12.83 34.27 -8.59
N LEU A 37 -13.07 33.83 -9.83
CA LEU A 37 -12.00 33.54 -10.78
C LEU A 37 -11.21 34.81 -11.14
N SER A 38 -11.89 35.91 -11.45
CA SER A 38 -11.23 37.19 -11.77
C SER A 38 -10.42 37.74 -10.59
N LEU A 39 -10.91 37.61 -9.35
CA LEU A 39 -10.14 37.94 -8.15
C LEU A 39 -8.89 37.06 -8.03
N SER A 40 -9.04 35.76 -8.26
CA SER A 40 -7.94 34.80 -8.21
C SER A 40 -6.85 35.18 -9.21
N LEU A 41 -7.22 35.38 -10.48
CA LEU A 41 -6.33 35.75 -11.57
C LEU A 41 -5.61 37.09 -11.31
N ARG A 42 -6.31 38.09 -10.78
CA ARG A 42 -5.75 39.41 -10.43
C ARG A 42 -4.59 39.32 -9.44
N HIS A 43 -4.57 38.31 -8.57
CA HIS A 43 -3.60 38.21 -7.48
C HIS A 43 -2.56 37.09 -7.65
N VAL A 44 -2.56 36.34 -8.77
CA VAL A 44 -1.59 35.26 -9.03
C VAL A 44 -0.14 35.77 -8.98
N ASP A 45 0.18 36.90 -9.61
CA ASP A 45 1.56 37.41 -9.61
C ASP A 45 2.05 37.79 -8.21
N LYS A 46 1.17 38.41 -7.41
CA LYS A 46 1.48 38.72 -6.01
C LYS A 46 1.74 37.45 -5.21
N LEU A 47 0.93 36.40 -5.44
CA LEU A 47 1.08 35.10 -4.78
C LEU A 47 2.46 34.50 -5.08
N VAL A 48 2.83 34.45 -6.37
CA VAL A 48 4.13 33.93 -6.82
C VAL A 48 5.28 34.72 -6.20
N SER A 49 5.21 36.06 -6.21
CA SER A 49 6.25 36.91 -5.60
C SER A 49 6.37 36.67 -4.09
N SER A 50 5.26 36.45 -3.38
CA SER A 50 5.28 36.19 -1.93
C SER A 50 5.95 34.86 -1.61
N ILE A 51 5.66 33.81 -2.38
CA ILE A 51 6.32 32.50 -2.21
C ILE A 51 7.81 32.59 -2.56
N ARG A 52 8.17 33.29 -3.65
CA ARG A 52 9.58 33.51 -4.05
C ARG A 52 10.36 34.27 -2.98
N ALA A 53 9.77 35.30 -2.37
CA ALA A 53 10.39 36.03 -1.26
C ALA A 53 10.65 35.11 -0.06
N TYR A 54 9.70 34.21 0.25
CA TYR A 54 9.89 33.22 1.30
C TYR A 54 10.99 32.21 0.98
N VAL A 55 11.05 31.69 -0.25
CA VAL A 55 12.13 30.81 -0.71
C VAL A 55 13.49 31.50 -0.62
N PHE A 56 13.56 32.79 -0.97
CA PHE A 56 14.78 33.59 -0.84
C PHE A 56 15.22 33.71 0.62
N TYR A 57 14.28 33.96 1.54
CA TYR A 57 14.55 33.94 2.97
C TYR A 57 15.07 32.57 3.47
N LEU A 58 14.45 31.46 3.03
CA LEU A 58 14.92 30.11 3.38
C LEU A 58 16.38 29.88 2.93
N LYS A 59 16.78 30.44 1.78
CA LYS A 59 18.18 30.44 1.33
C LYS A 59 19.08 31.35 2.18
N GLN A 60 18.63 32.54 2.56
CA GLN A 60 19.44 33.49 3.33
C GLN A 60 19.72 33.06 4.77
N THR A 61 18.75 32.43 5.44
CA THR A 61 18.95 31.87 6.80
C THR A 61 20.06 30.81 6.86
N ARG A 62 20.53 30.34 5.71
CA ARG A 62 21.69 29.47 5.60
C ARG A 62 23.02 30.19 5.81
N ASN A 63 23.08 31.49 5.50
CA ASN A 63 24.33 32.25 5.39
C ASN A 63 24.54 33.24 6.56
N GLU A 64 24.04 32.91 7.76
CA GLU A 64 24.25 33.62 9.04
C GLU A 64 23.86 35.11 9.12
N ASN A 65 23.45 35.75 8.03
CA ASN A 65 22.95 37.12 8.04
C ASN A 65 21.63 37.20 8.80
N ARG A 66 21.67 37.72 10.03
CA ARG A 66 20.52 37.90 10.92
C ARG A 66 19.63 39.04 10.40
N ALA A 67 18.66 38.70 9.56
CA ALA A 67 17.49 39.56 9.36
C ALA A 67 16.81 39.83 10.72
N SER A 68 16.15 40.98 10.86
CA SER A 68 15.45 41.29 12.11
C SER A 68 14.34 40.27 12.37
N VAL A 69 14.19 39.83 13.62
CA VAL A 69 13.17 38.83 14.02
C VAL A 69 11.75 39.29 13.66
N SER A 70 11.51 40.61 13.66
CA SER A 70 10.23 41.21 13.30
C SER A 70 9.89 40.99 11.82
N ASP A 71 10.86 41.20 10.93
CA ASP A 71 10.64 41.08 9.49
C ASP A 71 10.42 39.63 9.06
N VAL A 72 11.12 38.69 9.72
CA VAL A 72 10.91 37.26 9.53
C VAL A 72 9.48 36.85 9.89
N LYS A 73 8.96 37.31 11.03
CA LYS A 73 7.58 37.01 11.46
C LYS A 73 6.55 37.57 10.47
N LYS A 74 6.75 38.80 9.99
CA LYS A 74 5.88 39.42 8.97
C LYS A 74 5.90 38.64 7.66
N LEU A 75 7.08 38.24 7.19
CA LEU A 75 7.23 37.43 5.97
C LEU A 75 6.55 36.07 6.10
N ILE A 76 6.72 35.38 7.22
CA ILE A 76 6.05 34.10 7.50
C ILE A 76 4.53 34.28 7.48
N LEU A 77 4.00 35.28 8.18
CA LEU A 77 2.55 35.53 8.24
C LEU A 77 1.97 35.88 6.86
N SER A 78 2.65 36.76 6.13
CA SER A 78 2.30 37.12 4.74
C SER A 78 2.26 35.88 3.85
N THR A 79 3.29 35.03 3.91
CA THR A 79 3.37 33.80 3.11
C THR A 79 2.26 32.81 3.48
N ARG A 80 1.95 32.64 4.77
CA ARG A 80 0.82 31.80 5.22
C ARG A 80 -0.51 32.29 4.64
N ASN A 81 -0.75 33.61 4.66
CA ASN A 81 -1.99 34.18 4.14
C ASN A 81 -2.07 34.06 2.61
N ALA A 82 -0.96 34.26 1.89
CA ALA A 82 -0.87 34.03 0.46
C ALA A 82 -1.19 32.56 0.10
N LEU A 83 -0.60 31.60 0.81
CA LEU A 83 -0.88 30.17 0.59
C LEU A 83 -2.32 29.78 0.94
N ARG A 84 -2.90 30.37 2.00
CA ARG A 84 -4.33 30.18 2.32
C ARG A 84 -5.24 30.78 1.24
N PHE A 85 -4.86 31.92 0.67
CA PHE A 85 -5.57 32.51 -0.45
C PHE A 85 -5.53 31.55 -1.65
N ALA A 86 -4.36 31.01 -1.98
CA ALA A 86 -4.23 30.01 -3.02
C ALA A 86 -5.14 28.81 -2.78
N LEU A 87 -5.14 28.21 -1.58
CA LEU A 87 -6.05 27.11 -1.26
C LEU A 87 -7.54 27.49 -1.37
N CYS A 88 -7.90 28.71 -1.01
CA CYS A 88 -9.26 29.23 -1.16
C CYS A 88 -9.69 29.28 -2.63
N CYS A 89 -8.79 29.68 -3.53
CA CYS A 89 -9.06 29.78 -4.97
C CYS A 89 -9.32 28.40 -5.62
N PHE A 90 -8.87 27.32 -4.99
CA PHE A 90 -9.03 25.95 -5.50
C PHE A 90 -10.21 25.21 -4.86
N ALA A 91 -10.97 25.87 -3.99
CA ALA A 91 -12.15 25.30 -3.34
C ALA A 91 -13.42 25.35 -4.21
N VAL A 92 -13.33 25.88 -5.43
CA VAL A 92 -14.41 25.92 -6.44
C VAL A 92 -14.50 24.60 -7.21
N ASP A 93 -15.60 24.45 -7.97
CA ASP A 93 -15.91 23.28 -8.80
C ASP A 93 -14.88 23.02 -9.91
N HIS A 94 -15.01 21.85 -10.56
CA HIS A 94 -13.96 21.24 -11.39
C HIS A 94 -13.56 22.08 -12.62
N ASP A 95 -14.53 22.60 -13.37
CA ASP A 95 -14.27 23.31 -14.64
C ASP A 95 -13.51 24.63 -14.44
N ASP A 96 -13.91 25.43 -13.44
CA ASP A 96 -13.25 26.71 -13.13
C ASP A 96 -11.86 26.51 -12.52
N ARG A 97 -11.69 25.43 -11.74
CA ARG A 97 -10.39 25.05 -11.18
C ARG A 97 -9.35 24.80 -12.28
N TYR A 98 -9.76 24.22 -13.41
CA TYR A 98 -8.85 23.92 -14.52
C TYR A 98 -8.26 25.19 -15.15
N GLN A 99 -9.05 26.24 -15.33
CA GLN A 99 -8.55 27.51 -15.89
C GLN A 99 -7.50 28.15 -14.97
N LEU A 100 -7.80 28.22 -13.67
CA LEU A 100 -6.87 28.78 -12.69
C LEU A 100 -5.59 27.95 -12.59
N GLN A 101 -5.71 26.62 -12.55
CA GLN A 101 -4.56 25.71 -12.58
C GLN A 101 -3.71 25.95 -13.81
N THR A 102 -4.31 26.13 -14.99
CA THR A 102 -3.57 26.35 -16.23
C THR A 102 -2.74 27.63 -16.16
N VAL A 103 -3.34 28.75 -15.75
CA VAL A 103 -2.62 30.03 -15.57
C VAL A 103 -1.50 29.87 -14.54
N ILE A 104 -1.81 29.33 -13.37
CA ILE A 104 -0.81 29.15 -12.31
C ILE A 104 0.29 28.18 -12.74
N SER A 105 -0.02 27.14 -13.50
CA SER A 105 0.96 26.16 -13.97
C SER A 105 2.05 26.81 -14.80
N THR A 106 1.70 27.80 -15.64
CA THR A 106 2.66 28.56 -16.47
C THR A 106 3.65 29.38 -15.63
N THR A 107 3.30 29.66 -14.38
CA THR A 107 4.20 30.30 -13.43
C THR A 107 5.11 29.24 -12.80
N GLU A 108 6.38 29.56 -12.54
CA GLU A 108 7.33 28.68 -11.84
C GLU A 108 6.98 28.47 -10.34
N VAL A 109 5.69 28.56 -9.98
CA VAL A 109 5.22 28.41 -8.60
C VAL A 109 5.49 27.01 -8.08
N SER A 110 5.34 25.97 -8.90
CA SER A 110 5.57 24.57 -8.50
C SER A 110 7.01 24.36 -8.03
N VAL A 111 7.98 24.93 -8.76
CA VAL A 111 9.41 24.95 -8.37
C VAL A 111 9.58 25.60 -6.98
N SER A 112 8.88 26.70 -6.75
CA SER A 112 8.97 27.46 -5.50
C SER A 112 8.31 26.70 -4.34
N LEU A 113 7.16 26.05 -4.58
CA LEU A 113 6.49 25.20 -3.59
C LEU A 113 7.36 24.01 -3.19
N VAL A 114 7.95 23.31 -4.16
CA VAL A 114 8.89 22.21 -3.91
C VAL A 114 10.03 22.65 -3.00
N LYS A 115 10.60 23.85 -3.23
CA LYS A 115 11.65 24.43 -2.38
C LYS A 115 11.17 24.77 -0.96
N VAL A 116 9.92 25.22 -0.81
CA VAL A 116 9.34 25.47 0.51
C VAL A 116 9.15 24.15 1.26
N ILE A 117 8.60 23.13 0.60
CA ILE A 117 8.30 21.82 1.19
C ILE A 117 9.59 21.09 1.59
N SER A 118 10.59 21.05 0.70
CA SER A 118 11.87 20.35 0.95
C SER A 118 12.74 21.00 2.02
N SER A 119 12.42 22.24 2.42
CA SER A 119 13.20 22.96 3.43
C SER A 119 12.96 22.40 4.82
N LYS A 120 13.99 21.77 5.40
CA LYS A 120 13.99 21.40 6.84
C LYS A 120 13.86 22.62 7.76
N ARG A 121 14.28 23.80 7.28
CA ARG A 121 14.18 25.08 8.00
C ARG A 121 12.89 25.82 7.63
N GLY A 122 12.49 26.75 8.49
CA GLY A 122 11.32 27.59 8.27
C GLY A 122 10.09 27.11 9.01
N ASP A 123 8.95 27.64 8.60
CA ASP A 123 7.69 27.52 9.30
C ASP A 123 6.92 26.27 8.86
N SER A 124 6.58 25.38 9.80
CA SER A 124 5.87 24.14 9.49
C SER A 124 4.55 24.39 8.77
N LYS A 125 3.74 25.36 9.24
CA LYS A 125 2.45 25.68 8.61
C LYS A 125 2.61 26.17 7.17
N CYS A 126 3.67 26.93 6.85
CA CYS A 126 3.97 27.28 5.47
C CYS A 126 4.23 26.04 4.61
N ARG A 127 4.96 25.05 5.13
CA ARG A 127 5.21 23.78 4.40
C ARG A 127 3.93 22.99 4.19
N THR A 128 3.09 22.85 5.22
CA THR A 128 1.81 22.16 5.11
C THR A 128 0.90 22.81 4.06
N LEU A 129 0.77 24.14 4.12
CA LEU A 129 -0.05 24.89 3.16
C LEU A 129 0.54 24.81 1.74
N ALA A 130 1.86 24.83 1.60
CA ALA A 130 2.53 24.68 0.31
C ALA A 130 2.34 23.27 -0.28
N ALA A 131 2.42 22.21 0.53
CA ALA A 131 2.18 20.84 0.11
C ALA A 131 0.71 20.63 -0.31
N ARG A 132 -0.25 21.15 0.45
CA ARG A 132 -1.67 21.14 0.07
C ARG A 132 -1.92 21.89 -1.23
N PHE A 133 -1.25 23.03 -1.41
CA PHE A 133 -1.39 23.80 -2.64
C PHE A 133 -0.80 23.05 -3.84
N LEU A 134 0.37 22.41 -3.68
CA LEU A 134 0.95 21.55 -4.71
C LEU A 134 0.01 20.40 -5.09
N SER A 135 -0.62 19.75 -4.11
CA SER A 135 -1.60 18.68 -4.35
C SER A 135 -2.81 19.16 -5.16
N ASN A 136 -3.37 20.31 -4.80
CA ASN A 136 -4.49 20.91 -5.53
C ASN A 136 -4.12 21.34 -6.95
N LEU A 137 -2.87 21.75 -7.17
CA LEU A 137 -2.38 22.13 -8.50
C LEU A 137 -2.36 20.97 -9.49
N VAL A 138 -2.07 19.75 -9.02
CA VAL A 138 -1.99 18.55 -9.87
C VAL A 138 -3.29 17.74 -9.89
N THR A 139 -4.29 18.10 -9.10
CA THR A 139 -5.59 17.40 -9.07
C THR A 139 -6.34 17.61 -10.38
N SER A 140 -6.55 16.55 -11.15
CA SER A 140 -7.23 16.58 -12.46
C SER A 140 -6.57 17.51 -13.50
N ASN A 141 -5.27 17.79 -13.34
CA ASN A 141 -4.53 18.65 -14.27
C ASN A 141 -3.32 17.91 -14.85
N ALA A 142 -3.54 17.20 -15.96
CA ALA A 142 -2.51 16.40 -16.62
C ALA A 142 -1.27 17.25 -17.02
N THR A 143 -1.47 18.49 -17.47
CA THR A 143 -0.39 19.39 -17.87
C THR A 143 0.52 19.75 -16.69
N THR A 144 -0.06 20.13 -15.57
CA THR A 144 0.69 20.49 -14.35
C THR A 144 1.34 19.26 -13.74
N ALA A 145 0.63 18.13 -13.70
CA ALA A 145 1.18 16.85 -13.26
C ALA A 145 2.39 16.44 -14.11
N SER A 146 2.28 16.50 -15.45
CA SER A 146 3.37 16.17 -16.36
C SER A 146 4.59 17.06 -16.14
N ARG A 147 4.37 18.38 -15.96
CA ARG A 147 5.46 19.32 -15.65
C ARG A 147 6.12 19.00 -14.31
N LEU A 148 5.33 18.73 -13.27
CA LEU A 148 5.84 18.39 -11.94
C LEU A 148 6.68 17.11 -11.99
N VAL A 149 6.18 16.06 -12.64
CA VAL A 149 6.89 14.78 -12.82
C VAL A 149 8.20 14.95 -13.59
N SER A 150 8.21 15.78 -14.64
CA SER A 150 9.45 16.05 -15.40
C SER A 150 10.51 16.83 -14.61
N MET A 151 10.07 17.61 -13.61
CA MET A 151 10.94 18.45 -12.79
C MET A 151 11.46 17.71 -11.55
N LEU A 152 10.67 16.78 -11.01
CA LEU A 152 10.91 16.15 -9.72
C LEU A 152 11.17 14.65 -9.92
N PRO A 153 12.45 14.21 -9.98
CA PRO A 153 12.77 12.79 -10.05
C PRO A 153 12.17 12.04 -8.84
N LEU A 154 11.88 10.75 -9.02
CA LEU A 154 11.35 9.91 -7.94
C LEU A 154 12.34 9.83 -6.77
N SER A 155 13.59 9.54 -7.09
CA SER A 155 14.70 9.39 -6.16
C SER A 155 15.89 10.28 -6.55
N PRO A 156 16.74 10.69 -5.57
CA PRO A 156 18.02 11.31 -5.89
C PRO A 156 18.89 10.34 -6.70
N SER A 157 19.76 10.87 -7.56
CA SER A 157 20.72 10.05 -8.30
C SER A 157 21.77 9.45 -7.36
N GLU A 158 22.45 8.39 -7.79
CA GLU A 158 23.58 7.83 -7.03
C GLU A 158 24.65 8.90 -6.79
N ASP A 159 24.96 9.74 -7.79
CA ASP A 159 25.88 10.87 -7.66
C ASP A 159 25.46 11.87 -6.57
N ASP A 160 24.15 12.17 -6.47
CA ASP A 160 23.61 13.06 -5.46
C ASP A 160 23.72 12.45 -4.05
N ILE A 161 23.46 11.15 -3.92
CA ILE A 161 23.62 10.40 -2.66
C ILE A 161 25.09 10.40 -2.24
N ASP A 162 25.98 10.06 -3.16
CA ASP A 162 27.42 10.01 -2.96
C ASP A 162 28.01 11.37 -2.58
N ALA A 163 27.58 12.43 -3.26
CA ALA A 163 27.96 13.80 -2.92
C ALA A 163 27.50 14.15 -1.50
N HIS A 164 26.29 13.72 -1.10
CA HIS A 164 25.78 13.93 0.24
C HIS A 164 26.57 13.16 1.31
N ILE A 165 26.87 11.88 1.08
CA ILE A 165 27.68 11.05 1.98
C ILE A 165 29.08 11.66 2.14
N ARG A 166 29.76 11.99 1.04
CA ARG A 166 31.07 12.66 1.07
C ARG A 166 31.01 13.97 1.86
N SER A 167 29.97 14.77 1.67
CA SER A 167 29.80 16.04 2.40
C SER A 167 29.57 15.83 3.91
N THR A 168 28.93 14.72 4.29
CA THR A 168 28.64 14.40 5.70
C THR A 168 29.86 13.81 6.41
N VAL A 169 30.63 12.96 5.74
CA VAL A 169 31.84 12.34 6.30
C VAL A 169 33.01 13.31 6.38
N SER A 170 33.08 14.29 5.48
CA SER A 170 34.26 15.16 5.37
C SER A 170 34.41 16.17 6.51
N ASP A 171 33.46 16.26 7.47
CA ASP A 171 33.47 16.93 8.79
C ASP A 171 34.34 18.20 8.97
N THR A 172 34.65 18.86 7.88
CA THR A 172 35.40 20.09 7.85
C THR A 172 34.38 21.15 8.16
N HIS A 173 34.62 21.86 9.27
CA HIS A 173 33.78 22.90 9.88
C HIS A 173 33.29 24.04 8.93
N TYR A 174 33.53 23.94 7.62
CA TYR A 174 32.99 24.77 6.55
C TYR A 174 31.79 24.14 5.81
N ALA A 175 30.95 23.38 6.52
CA ALA A 175 29.72 22.76 6.01
C ALA A 175 28.60 23.77 5.63
N THR A 176 28.92 25.00 5.25
CA THR A 176 27.94 26.00 4.80
C THR A 176 27.45 25.75 3.36
N ASN A 177 28.15 24.93 2.57
CA ASN A 177 27.80 24.58 1.19
C ASN A 177 27.46 23.09 0.99
N GLN A 178 26.68 22.44 1.88
CA GLN A 178 25.90 21.25 1.51
C GLN A 178 25.21 21.50 0.16
N LEU A 179 25.67 20.86 -0.92
CA LEU A 179 24.99 20.91 -2.21
C LEU A 179 23.51 20.69 -1.94
N ALA A 180 22.67 21.62 -2.40
CA ALA A 180 21.23 21.43 -2.31
C ALA A 180 20.95 20.18 -3.14
N LEU A 181 20.79 19.04 -2.45
CA LEU A 181 20.32 17.79 -3.06
C LEU A 181 19.19 18.17 -4.01
N THR A 182 19.30 17.71 -5.25
CA THR A 182 18.24 17.94 -6.22
C THR A 182 16.94 17.45 -5.59
N ALA A 183 15.91 18.31 -5.63
CA ALA A 183 14.65 17.94 -5.02
C ALA A 183 14.11 16.71 -5.75
N SER A 184 13.73 15.68 -5.00
CA SER A 184 13.08 14.46 -5.48
C SER A 184 11.85 14.15 -4.64
N TRP A 185 10.97 13.27 -5.11
CA TRP A 185 9.81 12.82 -4.32
C TRP A 185 10.24 12.20 -3.00
N VAL A 186 11.28 11.36 -3.00
CA VAL A 186 11.89 10.82 -1.77
C VAL A 186 12.34 11.94 -0.83
N SER A 187 13.02 12.97 -1.34
CA SER A 187 13.47 14.10 -0.51
C SER A 187 12.29 14.85 0.14
N LEU A 188 11.18 15.01 -0.60
CA LEU A 188 9.97 15.64 -0.07
C LEU A 188 9.35 14.80 1.05
N LEU A 189 9.21 13.48 0.85
CA LEU A 189 8.69 12.56 1.86
C LEU A 189 9.56 12.59 3.13
N LEU A 190 10.89 12.48 2.99
CA LEU A 190 11.82 12.50 4.11
C LEU A 190 11.82 13.84 4.84
N SER A 191 11.73 14.97 4.11
CA SER A 191 11.63 16.30 4.72
C SER A 191 10.32 16.52 5.48
N SER A 192 9.26 15.78 5.11
CA SER A 192 7.92 15.88 5.68
C SER A 192 7.64 14.83 6.74
N ALA A 193 8.53 13.86 6.98
CA ALA A 193 8.29 12.72 7.88
C ALA A 193 7.91 13.14 9.32
N GLY A 194 8.40 14.29 9.80
CA GLY A 194 8.08 14.85 11.11
C GLY A 194 6.76 15.64 11.19
N ASP A 195 6.05 15.81 10.07
CA ASP A 195 4.79 16.56 9.97
C ASP A 195 3.81 15.77 9.10
N ARG A 196 2.97 14.96 9.75
CA ARG A 196 2.07 14.02 9.10
C ARG A 196 1.06 14.70 8.15
N GLU A 197 0.62 15.93 8.44
CA GLU A 197 -0.25 16.66 7.52
C GLU A 197 0.48 17.07 6.24
N THR A 198 1.74 17.51 6.36
CA THR A 198 2.57 17.84 5.20
C THR A 198 2.88 16.57 4.39
N LEU A 199 3.25 15.48 5.06
CA LEU A 199 3.52 14.19 4.42
C LEU A 199 2.30 13.67 3.66
N ALA A 200 1.11 13.70 4.27
CA ALA A 200 -0.14 13.33 3.63
C ALA A 200 -0.33 14.11 2.33
N ALA A 201 -0.21 15.44 2.36
CA ALA A 201 -0.38 16.28 1.18
C ALA A 201 0.67 16.02 0.08
N VAL A 202 1.91 15.69 0.43
CA VAL A 202 2.94 15.27 -0.54
C VAL A 202 2.54 13.94 -1.20
N VAL A 203 2.09 12.96 -0.42
CA VAL A 203 1.63 11.66 -0.94
C VAL A 203 0.37 11.84 -1.81
N THR A 204 -0.58 12.68 -1.40
CA THR A 204 -1.75 13.05 -2.21
C THR A 204 -1.32 13.68 -3.53
N SER A 205 -0.30 14.55 -3.54
CA SER A 205 0.23 15.15 -4.77
C SER A 205 0.76 14.06 -5.73
N LEU A 206 1.50 13.08 -5.21
CA LEU A 206 2.01 11.96 -6.01
C LEU A 206 0.87 11.10 -6.57
N HIS A 207 -0.12 10.76 -5.74
CA HIS A 207 -1.33 10.05 -6.16
C HIS A 207 -2.08 10.80 -7.27
N ASN A 208 -2.25 12.11 -7.12
CA ASN A 208 -2.95 12.95 -8.10
C ASN A 208 -2.18 13.07 -9.42
N CYS A 209 -0.84 13.08 -9.38
CA CYS A 209 -0.02 12.97 -10.59
C CYS A 209 -0.27 11.64 -11.31
N ILE A 210 -0.27 10.52 -10.60
CA ILE A 210 -0.55 9.19 -11.19
C ILE A 210 -1.94 9.17 -11.83
N THR A 211 -2.95 9.63 -11.09
CA THR A 211 -4.35 9.63 -11.55
C THR A 211 -4.54 10.54 -12.76
N SER A 212 -3.96 11.74 -12.75
CA SER A 212 -4.10 12.70 -13.85
C SER A 212 -3.34 12.28 -15.12
N LEU A 213 -2.33 11.43 -14.99
CA LEU A 213 -1.50 10.95 -16.11
C LEU A 213 -1.91 9.56 -16.62
N ALA A 214 -2.84 8.88 -15.94
CA ALA A 214 -3.24 7.50 -16.24
C ALA A 214 -3.80 7.30 -17.65
N SER A 215 -4.48 8.31 -18.22
CA SER A 215 -5.10 8.25 -19.55
C SER A 215 -4.20 8.73 -20.70
N GLY A 216 -2.96 9.15 -20.42
CA GLY A 216 -2.09 9.84 -21.40
C GLY A 216 -0.80 9.11 -21.75
N SER A 217 0.04 9.79 -22.54
CA SER A 217 1.39 9.34 -22.94
C SER A 217 2.34 9.01 -21.77
N MET A 218 1.98 9.40 -20.55
CA MET A 218 2.77 9.23 -19.32
C MET A 218 2.26 8.06 -18.45
N ALA A 219 1.57 7.09 -19.04
CA ALA A 219 1.17 5.85 -18.35
C ALA A 219 2.37 5.07 -17.76
N SER A 220 3.60 5.34 -18.23
CA SER A 220 4.82 4.78 -17.63
C SER A 220 5.08 5.31 -16.22
N PHE A 221 4.60 6.50 -15.86
CA PHE A 221 4.92 7.13 -14.58
C PHE A 221 4.50 6.27 -13.38
N SER A 222 3.32 5.64 -13.42
CA SER A 222 2.89 4.73 -12.35
C SER A 222 3.81 3.51 -12.22
N ARG A 223 4.34 3.01 -13.34
CA ARG A 223 5.29 1.90 -13.37
C ARG A 223 6.62 2.34 -12.77
N ASP A 224 7.07 3.53 -13.10
CA ASP A 224 8.33 4.10 -12.58
C ASP A 224 8.21 4.30 -11.07
N VAL A 225 7.09 4.86 -10.57
CA VAL A 225 6.77 4.97 -9.14
C VAL A 225 6.80 3.60 -8.45
N SER A 226 6.11 2.59 -9.01
CA SER A 226 6.05 1.26 -8.40
C SER A 226 7.37 0.50 -8.40
N SER A 227 8.29 0.86 -9.30
CA SER A 227 9.59 0.17 -9.46
C SER A 227 10.72 0.89 -8.72
N ASP A 228 10.50 2.12 -8.26
CA ASP A 228 11.52 2.90 -7.55
C ASP A 228 11.68 2.37 -6.11
N ARG A 229 12.79 1.63 -5.90
CA ARG A 229 13.13 0.99 -4.62
C ARG A 229 13.16 1.96 -3.44
N LEU A 230 13.78 3.12 -3.62
CA LEU A 230 13.96 4.06 -2.52
C LEU A 230 12.65 4.77 -2.17
N LEU A 231 11.82 5.09 -3.17
CA LEU A 231 10.49 5.64 -2.97
C LEU A 231 9.56 4.66 -2.25
N ILE A 232 9.43 3.44 -2.75
CA ILE A 232 8.56 2.41 -2.15
C ILE A 232 9.03 2.07 -0.73
N SER A 233 10.33 1.85 -0.52
CA SER A 233 10.87 1.61 0.82
C SER A 233 10.62 2.79 1.76
N THR A 234 10.78 4.04 1.28
CA THR A 234 10.50 5.23 2.09
C THR A 234 9.03 5.29 2.53
N LEU A 235 8.09 5.04 1.61
CA LEU A 235 6.65 5.02 1.92
C LEU A 235 6.32 3.93 2.96
N LEU A 236 6.82 2.71 2.77
CA LEU A 236 6.57 1.57 3.66
C LEU A 236 7.19 1.79 5.06
N ARG A 237 8.37 2.43 5.14
CA ARG A 237 8.97 2.81 6.42
C ARG A 237 8.14 3.83 7.20
N GLN A 238 7.40 4.71 6.51
CA GLN A 238 6.46 5.63 7.17
C GLN A 238 5.23 4.92 7.76
N LEU A 239 4.96 3.67 7.36
CA LEU A 239 3.93 2.81 7.96
C LEU A 239 4.50 1.98 9.13
N LEU A 240 5.74 1.51 9.03
CA LEU A 240 6.43 0.75 10.09
C LEU A 240 6.54 1.51 11.40
N SER A 241 6.92 2.80 11.34
CA SER A 241 7.07 3.63 12.53
C SER A 241 5.77 3.68 13.36
N MET A 242 4.61 3.67 12.70
CA MET A 242 3.30 3.69 13.36
C MET A 242 2.92 2.33 13.95
N GLN A 243 3.21 1.23 13.25
CA GLN A 243 2.90 -0.12 13.75
C GLN A 243 3.76 -0.51 14.94
N ALA A 244 5.07 -0.19 14.91
CA ALA A 244 5.98 -0.42 16.03
C ALA A 244 5.55 0.36 17.29
N LEU A 245 5.10 1.61 17.13
CA LEU A 245 4.54 2.41 18.21
C LEU A 245 3.29 1.75 18.81
N LYS A 246 2.37 1.25 17.97
CA LYS A 246 1.13 0.58 18.44
C LYS A 246 1.39 -0.76 19.13
N GLY A 247 2.32 -1.56 18.61
CA GLY A 247 2.72 -2.83 19.24
C GLY A 247 3.30 -2.65 20.64
N SER A 248 4.07 -1.57 20.88
CA SER A 248 4.62 -1.25 22.20
C SER A 248 3.57 -0.84 23.24
N MET A 249 2.39 -0.37 22.80
CA MET A 249 1.33 0.10 23.69
C MET A 249 0.32 -1.00 24.08
N GLY A 250 0.56 -2.25 23.70
CA GLY A 250 -0.24 -3.41 24.14
C GLY A 250 -1.69 -3.42 23.65
N GLN A 251 -2.05 -2.58 22.67
CA GLN A 251 -3.40 -2.53 22.08
C GLN A 251 -3.47 -3.51 20.90
N SER A 252 -3.59 -4.80 21.18
CA SER A 252 -3.69 -5.87 20.17
C SER A 252 -5.09 -6.03 19.56
N GLY A 253 -6.04 -5.12 19.82
CA GLY A 253 -7.46 -5.37 19.50
C GLY A 253 -8.28 -4.19 18.99
N THR A 254 -7.68 -3.05 18.63
CA THR A 254 -8.46 -1.88 18.19
C THR A 254 -7.94 -1.35 16.87
N SER A 255 -8.85 -1.29 15.89
CA SER A 255 -8.72 -0.66 14.56
C SER A 255 -7.64 0.41 14.56
N VAL A 256 -6.67 0.30 13.66
CA VAL A 256 -5.69 1.35 13.38
C VAL A 256 -6.44 2.67 13.41
N SER A 257 -6.21 3.54 14.41
CA SER A 257 -6.81 4.87 14.45
C SER A 257 -6.67 5.49 13.06
N GLN A 258 -7.76 5.53 12.30
CA GLN A 258 -7.82 6.02 10.92
C GLN A 258 -7.51 7.52 10.86
N ASP A 259 -7.26 8.14 12.02
CA ASP A 259 -7.05 9.56 12.19
C ASP A 259 -5.67 10.07 11.76
N ASP A 260 -4.71 9.21 11.36
CA ASP A 260 -3.44 9.69 10.80
C ASP A 260 -3.55 9.87 9.28
N PRO A 261 -3.62 11.12 8.77
CA PRO A 261 -3.86 11.39 7.36
C PRO A 261 -2.72 10.89 6.46
N ALA A 262 -1.49 10.82 6.97
CA ALA A 262 -0.38 10.32 6.16
C ALA A 262 -0.48 8.82 5.92
N THR A 263 -0.78 8.03 6.96
CA THR A 263 -1.02 6.59 6.80
C THR A 263 -2.17 6.33 5.84
N GLU A 264 -3.29 7.04 5.98
CA GLU A 264 -4.43 6.93 5.06
C GLU A 264 -4.00 7.18 3.60
N TRP A 265 -3.35 8.32 3.32
CA TRP A 265 -2.95 8.65 1.95
C TRP A 265 -1.87 7.73 1.39
N ILE A 266 -0.96 7.19 2.22
CA ILE A 266 0.01 6.19 1.78
C ILE A 266 -0.71 4.90 1.39
N LEU A 267 -1.68 4.43 2.19
CA LEU A 267 -2.48 3.25 1.86
C LEU A 267 -3.28 3.48 0.56
N ILE A 268 -3.94 4.63 0.42
CA ILE A 268 -4.66 5.00 -0.83
C ILE A 268 -3.73 4.93 -2.04
N LEU A 269 -2.52 5.48 -1.94
CA LEU A 269 -1.54 5.44 -3.02
C LEU A 269 -1.11 4.01 -3.37
N LEU A 270 -0.77 3.19 -2.36
CA LEU A 270 -0.37 1.80 -2.57
C LEU A 270 -1.52 0.98 -3.17
N MET A 271 -2.74 1.17 -2.69
CA MET A 271 -3.93 0.49 -3.23
C MET A 271 -4.20 0.93 -4.66
N LYS A 272 -4.05 2.21 -4.99
CA LYS A 272 -4.16 2.69 -6.38
C LYS A 272 -3.17 1.97 -7.29
N LEU A 273 -1.92 1.81 -6.87
CA LEU A 273 -0.90 1.07 -7.64
C LEU A 273 -1.25 -0.43 -7.75
N CYS A 274 -1.76 -1.05 -6.69
CA CYS A 274 -2.26 -2.43 -6.73
C CYS A 274 -3.40 -2.61 -7.74
N ARG A 275 -4.40 -1.71 -7.72
CA ARG A 275 -5.54 -1.73 -8.65
C ARG A 275 -5.10 -1.53 -10.10
N MET A 276 -4.04 -0.76 -10.32
CA MET A 276 -3.37 -0.61 -11.61
C MET A 276 -2.50 -1.82 -12.01
N GLY A 277 -2.43 -2.87 -11.19
CA GLY A 277 -1.68 -4.10 -11.46
C GLY A 277 -0.17 -3.99 -11.24
N ARG A 278 0.26 -3.04 -10.41
CA ARG A 278 1.69 -2.77 -10.12
C ARG A 278 2.20 -3.43 -8.86
N PHE A 279 1.43 -4.37 -8.30
CA PHE A 279 1.81 -5.07 -7.09
C PHE A 279 3.16 -5.83 -7.23
N PRO A 280 3.41 -6.60 -8.32
CA PRO A 280 4.68 -7.30 -8.48
C PRO A 280 5.91 -6.37 -8.50
N GLU A 281 5.79 -5.20 -9.14
CA GLU A 281 6.84 -4.19 -9.18
C GLU A 281 7.10 -3.61 -7.77
N MET A 282 6.04 -3.25 -7.03
CA MET A 282 6.18 -2.73 -5.67
C MET A 282 6.83 -3.73 -4.71
N TYR A 283 6.45 -5.01 -4.78
CA TYR A 283 7.03 -6.05 -3.92
C TYR A 283 8.53 -6.25 -4.18
N ARG A 284 8.95 -6.21 -5.45
CA ARG A 284 10.37 -6.29 -5.83
C ARG A 284 11.12 -5.01 -5.50
N ALA A 285 10.47 -3.85 -5.59
CA ALA A 285 11.07 -2.58 -5.19
C ALA A 285 11.29 -2.53 -3.66
N ALA A 286 10.41 -3.16 -2.87
CA ALA A 286 10.53 -3.18 -1.42
C ALA A 286 11.74 -3.99 -0.91
N GLY A 287 12.19 -5.04 -1.62
CA GLY A 287 13.28 -5.92 -1.16
C GLY A 287 13.98 -6.73 -2.27
N PRO A 288 15.23 -7.17 -2.05
CA PRO A 288 16.11 -7.78 -3.07
C PRO A 288 15.72 -9.21 -3.54
N GLY A 289 14.49 -9.66 -3.29
CA GLY A 289 13.92 -10.90 -3.82
C GLY A 289 14.39 -12.20 -3.16
N LYS A 290 15.68 -12.31 -2.79
CA LYS A 290 16.20 -13.50 -2.08
C LYS A 290 15.88 -13.48 -0.59
N ASP A 291 16.16 -12.34 0.05
CA ASP A 291 15.89 -12.14 1.47
C ASP A 291 14.58 -11.38 1.64
N ILE A 292 13.75 -11.87 2.56
CA ILE A 292 12.52 -11.20 2.95
C ILE A 292 12.88 -10.04 3.87
N VAL A 293 12.40 -8.84 3.54
CA VAL A 293 12.63 -7.64 4.35
C VAL A 293 11.32 -7.15 5.00
N PRO A 294 11.39 -6.42 6.13
CA PRO A 294 10.19 -5.91 6.80
C PRO A 294 9.26 -5.10 5.90
N GLU A 295 9.80 -4.32 4.95
CA GLU A 295 9.01 -3.53 4.01
C GLU A 295 8.09 -4.40 3.14
N GLN A 296 8.52 -5.59 2.72
CA GLN A 296 7.68 -6.51 1.93
C GLN A 296 6.48 -7.01 2.73
N ILE A 297 6.69 -7.32 4.02
CA ILE A 297 5.62 -7.75 4.93
C ILE A 297 4.63 -6.61 5.17
N VAL A 298 5.12 -5.38 5.36
CA VAL A 298 4.27 -4.20 5.54
C VAL A 298 3.39 -3.97 4.31
N LEU A 299 3.95 -4.14 3.11
CA LEU A 299 3.18 -4.03 1.87
C LEU A 299 2.08 -5.10 1.81
N LEU A 300 2.40 -6.36 2.12
CA LEU A 300 1.41 -7.44 2.15
C LEU A 300 0.32 -7.18 3.21
N HIS A 301 0.70 -6.75 4.41
CA HIS A 301 -0.27 -6.40 5.45
C HIS A 301 -1.16 -5.21 5.07
N ALA A 302 -0.61 -4.19 4.41
CA ALA A 302 -1.39 -3.07 3.89
C ALA A 302 -2.42 -3.50 2.83
N ILE A 303 -2.06 -4.47 1.98
CA ILE A 303 -2.97 -5.06 1.00
C ILE A 303 -4.05 -5.88 1.71
N ARG A 304 -3.65 -6.74 2.66
CA ARG A 304 -4.58 -7.56 3.44
C ARG A 304 -5.60 -6.73 4.22
N SER A 305 -5.19 -5.61 4.82
CA SER A 305 -6.09 -4.77 5.62
C SER A 305 -7.14 -4.01 4.80
N GLU A 306 -6.91 -3.84 3.50
CA GLU A 306 -7.80 -3.08 2.61
C GLU A 306 -8.71 -3.99 1.76
N GLN A 307 -8.54 -5.32 1.84
CA GLN A 307 -9.50 -6.27 1.29
C GLN A 307 -10.73 -6.28 2.19
N ASN A 308 -11.76 -5.53 1.78
CA ASN A 308 -13.11 -5.58 2.39
C ASN A 308 -14.10 -6.21 1.39
N GLY A 309 -13.73 -7.37 0.83
CA GLY A 309 -14.52 -8.07 -0.18
C GLY A 309 -14.34 -7.61 -1.64
N ASP A 310 -13.70 -6.45 -1.87
CA ASP A 310 -13.35 -6.00 -3.22
C ASP A 310 -11.97 -6.53 -3.66
N ASN A 311 -11.89 -7.04 -4.89
CA ASN A 311 -10.60 -7.43 -5.46
C ASN A 311 -9.77 -6.19 -5.82
N ILE A 312 -8.75 -5.92 -5.01
CA ILE A 312 -7.83 -4.79 -5.18
C ILE A 312 -6.68 -5.06 -6.16
N LEU A 313 -6.47 -6.31 -6.59
CA LEU A 313 -5.31 -6.69 -7.40
C LEU A 313 -5.62 -6.59 -8.89
N GLY A 314 -5.17 -5.50 -9.53
CA GLY A 314 -5.22 -5.32 -10.98
C GLY A 314 -6.59 -5.04 -11.58
N CYS A 315 -7.61 -4.74 -10.75
CA CYS A 315 -8.99 -4.57 -11.20
C CYS A 315 -9.21 -3.38 -12.15
N GLU A 316 -8.42 -2.31 -12.07
CA GLU A 316 -8.53 -1.15 -12.98
C GLU A 316 -7.80 -1.36 -14.32
N SER A 317 -6.84 -2.29 -14.36
CA SER A 317 -6.00 -2.56 -15.54
C SER A 317 -6.47 -3.76 -16.37
N GLY A 318 -7.65 -4.31 -16.04
CA GLY A 318 -8.26 -5.44 -16.73
C GLY A 318 -7.73 -6.81 -16.30
N SER A 319 -8.31 -7.86 -16.89
CA SER A 319 -8.10 -9.26 -16.50
C SER A 319 -6.63 -9.70 -16.54
N LYS A 320 -5.84 -9.22 -17.51
CA LYS A 320 -4.41 -9.56 -17.63
C LYS A 320 -3.58 -9.07 -16.43
N ALA A 321 -3.84 -7.86 -15.96
CA ALA A 321 -3.11 -7.27 -14.84
C ALA A 321 -3.49 -7.93 -13.51
N MET A 322 -4.77 -8.24 -13.36
CA MET A 322 -5.28 -9.04 -12.25
C MET A 322 -4.64 -10.43 -12.21
N LEU A 323 -4.65 -11.17 -13.34
CA LEU A 323 -3.99 -12.47 -13.45
C LEU A 323 -2.50 -12.38 -13.11
N SER A 324 -1.79 -11.40 -13.66
CA SER A 324 -0.36 -11.21 -13.38
C SER A 324 -0.06 -11.00 -11.89
N SER A 325 -0.93 -10.30 -11.16
CA SER A 325 -0.74 -10.05 -9.72
C SER A 325 -0.99 -11.32 -8.89
N HIS A 326 -2.01 -12.11 -9.24
CA HIS A 326 -2.32 -13.37 -8.57
C HIS A 326 -1.25 -14.44 -8.88
N MET A 327 -0.82 -14.56 -10.14
CA MET A 327 0.29 -15.45 -10.54
C MET A 327 1.57 -15.10 -9.80
N PHE A 328 1.85 -13.82 -9.60
CA PHE A 328 3.01 -13.38 -8.81
C PHE A 328 2.91 -13.84 -7.34
N LEU A 329 1.76 -13.66 -6.69
CA LEU A 329 1.54 -14.14 -5.31
C LEU A 329 1.66 -15.66 -5.19
N ALA A 330 1.11 -16.40 -6.15
CA ALA A 330 1.20 -17.86 -6.19
C ALA A 330 2.64 -18.33 -6.31
N ASN A 331 3.41 -17.75 -7.24
CA ASN A 331 4.82 -18.08 -7.41
C ASN A 331 5.67 -17.64 -6.22
N LEU A 332 5.31 -16.52 -5.58
CA LEU A 332 5.96 -16.06 -4.35
C LEU A 332 5.75 -17.07 -3.21
N TYR A 333 4.53 -17.56 -3.02
CA TYR A 333 4.22 -18.60 -2.03
C TYR A 333 5.07 -19.85 -2.25
N VAL A 334 5.08 -20.39 -3.48
CA VAL A 334 5.86 -21.59 -3.84
C VAL A 334 7.36 -21.37 -3.60
N SER A 335 7.89 -20.22 -4.04
CA SER A 335 9.31 -19.91 -3.91
C SER A 335 9.76 -19.80 -2.44
N ILE A 336 8.93 -19.20 -1.58
CA ILE A 336 9.25 -19.01 -0.17
C ILE A 336 9.22 -20.33 0.60
N GLN A 337 8.31 -21.24 0.28
CA GLN A 337 8.27 -22.59 0.86
C GLN A 337 9.59 -23.33 0.62
N GLN A 338 10.14 -23.24 -0.59
CA GLN A 338 11.42 -23.88 -0.95
C GLN A 338 12.63 -23.28 -0.23
N VAL A 339 12.57 -22.01 0.20
CA VAL A 339 13.63 -21.35 0.97
C VAL A 339 13.57 -21.77 2.45
N GLY A 340 12.37 -21.90 3.02
CA GLY A 340 12.18 -22.29 4.43
C GLY A 340 12.79 -23.65 4.77
N GLU A 341 12.85 -24.58 3.82
CA GLU A 341 13.43 -25.91 4.02
C GLU A 341 14.98 -25.92 4.11
N ARG A 342 15.67 -24.85 3.68
CA ARG A 342 17.13 -24.89 3.44
C ARG A 342 17.99 -24.26 4.53
N ASP A 343 17.49 -23.30 5.31
CA ASP A 343 18.29 -22.55 6.29
C ASP A 343 17.60 -22.47 7.66
N SER A 344 17.81 -23.48 8.51
CA SER A 344 17.10 -23.65 9.79
C SER A 344 17.62 -22.83 10.97
N ASN A 345 18.65 -21.99 10.79
CA ASN A 345 19.35 -21.38 11.95
C ASN A 345 19.02 -19.90 12.20
N ASP A 346 18.39 -19.18 11.25
CA ASP A 346 17.99 -17.78 11.45
C ASP A 346 16.52 -17.67 11.87
N THR A 347 16.30 -17.56 13.18
CA THR A 347 14.95 -17.44 13.78
C THR A 347 14.19 -16.20 13.32
N MET A 348 14.89 -15.10 13.02
CA MET A 348 14.25 -13.88 12.53
C MET A 348 13.77 -14.08 11.11
N GLN A 349 14.61 -14.66 10.24
CA GLN A 349 14.22 -14.93 8.86
C GLN A 349 13.05 -15.91 8.79
N HIS A 350 13.02 -16.93 9.66
CA HIS A 350 11.89 -17.85 9.76
C HIS A 350 10.57 -17.14 10.09
N ALA A 351 10.56 -16.25 11.09
CA ALA A 351 9.36 -15.50 11.45
C ALA A 351 8.87 -14.58 10.31
N LEU A 352 9.81 -13.99 9.55
CA LEU A 352 9.47 -13.18 8.36
C LEU A 352 8.87 -14.05 7.26
N VAL A 353 9.43 -15.24 7.01
CA VAL A 353 8.93 -16.24 6.05
C VAL A 353 7.50 -16.66 6.39
N GLU A 354 7.23 -17.03 7.65
CA GLU A 354 5.89 -17.39 8.12
C GLU A 354 4.88 -16.25 7.93
N SER A 355 5.28 -15.02 8.26
CA SER A 355 4.44 -13.83 8.09
C SER A 355 4.07 -13.58 6.62
N VAL A 356 5.02 -13.78 5.69
CA VAL A 356 4.75 -13.67 4.25
C VAL A 356 3.83 -14.78 3.77
N ILE A 357 4.13 -16.04 4.11
CA ILE A 357 3.29 -17.20 3.76
C ILE A 357 1.84 -16.93 4.15
N LEU A 358 1.63 -16.54 5.41
CA LEU A 358 0.30 -16.30 5.93
C LEU A 358 -0.40 -15.15 5.21
N SER A 359 0.31 -14.03 5.01
CA SER A 359 -0.26 -12.86 4.33
C SER A 359 -0.62 -13.17 2.87
N VAL A 360 0.21 -13.93 2.16
CA VAL A 360 -0.07 -14.33 0.77
C VAL A 360 -1.28 -15.25 0.70
N VAL A 361 -1.38 -16.25 1.60
CA VAL A 361 -2.53 -17.15 1.68
C VAL A 361 -3.80 -16.38 2.00
N ASP A 362 -3.74 -15.40 2.92
CA ASP A 362 -4.88 -14.55 3.24
C ASP A 362 -5.32 -13.71 2.04
N ILE A 363 -4.38 -13.04 1.38
CA ILE A 363 -4.66 -12.16 0.23
C ILE A 363 -5.30 -12.92 -0.91
N LEU A 364 -4.75 -14.09 -1.25
CA LEU A 364 -5.30 -14.96 -2.29
C LEU A 364 -6.64 -15.58 -1.84
N GLY A 365 -6.73 -16.02 -0.59
CA GLY A 365 -7.92 -16.66 -0.04
C GLY A 365 -9.11 -15.71 -0.07
N GLU A 366 -8.90 -14.44 0.28
CA GLU A 366 -9.96 -13.42 0.21
C GLU A 366 -10.24 -12.96 -1.22
N GLY A 367 -9.20 -12.67 -2.01
CA GLY A 367 -9.34 -12.15 -3.37
C GLY A 367 -10.03 -13.10 -4.35
N LEU A 368 -9.86 -14.42 -4.18
CA LEU A 368 -10.44 -15.45 -5.07
C LEU A 368 -11.84 -15.90 -4.67
N GLY A 369 -12.38 -15.41 -3.55
CA GLY A 369 -13.68 -15.82 -3.00
C GLY A 369 -14.89 -15.23 -3.72
N THR A 370 -14.70 -14.29 -4.65
CA THR A 370 -15.80 -13.66 -5.41
C THR A 370 -16.09 -14.41 -6.72
N ASP A 371 -17.39 -14.47 -7.05
CA ASP A 371 -17.88 -15.15 -8.26
C ASP A 371 -17.92 -14.17 -9.45
N THR A 372 -16.78 -14.03 -10.12
CA THR A 372 -16.68 -13.29 -11.38
C THR A 372 -16.03 -14.14 -12.47
N VAL A 373 -16.34 -13.83 -13.73
CA VAL A 373 -15.80 -14.56 -14.90
C VAL A 373 -14.28 -14.44 -14.96
N GLU A 374 -13.75 -13.26 -14.64
CA GLU A 374 -12.31 -13.01 -14.63
C GLU A 374 -11.62 -13.84 -13.56
N LEU A 375 -12.20 -13.93 -12.36
CA LEU A 375 -11.64 -14.73 -11.28
C LEU A 375 -11.75 -16.23 -11.52
N ALA A 376 -12.78 -16.69 -12.23
CA ALA A 376 -12.85 -18.08 -12.68
C ALA A 376 -11.65 -18.43 -13.58
N SER A 377 -11.28 -17.53 -14.50
CA SER A 377 -10.07 -17.69 -15.32
C SER A 377 -8.80 -17.65 -14.48
N VAL A 378 -8.71 -16.77 -13.48
CA VAL A 378 -7.56 -16.71 -12.58
C VAL A 378 -7.42 -18.02 -11.79
N ARG A 379 -8.51 -18.55 -11.23
CA ARG A 379 -8.50 -19.85 -10.49
C ARG A 379 -7.98 -20.98 -11.38
N ALA A 380 -8.47 -21.07 -12.62
CA ALA A 380 -8.01 -22.07 -13.58
C ALA A 380 -6.51 -21.94 -13.86
N CYS A 381 -6.03 -20.75 -14.22
CA CYS A 381 -4.60 -20.52 -14.49
C CYS A 381 -3.72 -20.82 -13.26
N LEU A 382 -4.13 -20.40 -12.06
CA LEU A 382 -3.40 -20.70 -10.83
C LEU A 382 -3.29 -22.22 -10.61
N GLY A 383 -4.35 -22.97 -10.89
CA GLY A 383 -4.37 -24.42 -10.79
C GLY A 383 -3.49 -25.15 -11.79
N THR A 384 -3.45 -24.68 -13.03
CA THR A 384 -2.81 -25.39 -14.15
C THR A 384 -1.41 -24.89 -14.49
N GLU A 385 -1.10 -23.63 -14.21
CA GLU A 385 0.17 -22.98 -14.60
C GLU A 385 1.12 -22.76 -13.42
N THR A 386 0.72 -23.13 -12.20
CA THR A 386 1.58 -22.99 -11.00
C THR A 386 1.55 -24.25 -10.14
N GLU A 387 2.54 -24.39 -9.25
CA GLU A 387 2.59 -25.45 -8.24
C GLU A 387 1.79 -25.11 -6.97
N LEU A 388 1.01 -24.02 -6.99
CA LEU A 388 0.34 -23.49 -5.80
C LEU A 388 -0.52 -24.53 -5.09
N VAL A 389 -1.38 -25.26 -5.81
CA VAL A 389 -2.28 -26.27 -5.22
C VAL A 389 -1.47 -27.39 -4.56
N HIS A 390 -0.38 -27.82 -5.20
CA HIS A 390 0.50 -28.84 -4.65
C HIS A 390 1.18 -28.36 -3.35
N SER A 391 1.79 -27.18 -3.36
CA SER A 391 2.44 -26.61 -2.18
C SER A 391 1.46 -26.29 -1.05
N LEU A 392 0.24 -25.84 -1.36
CA LEU A 392 -0.82 -25.64 -0.35
C LEU A 392 -1.25 -26.97 0.28
N ALA A 393 -1.42 -28.02 -0.52
CA ALA A 393 -1.80 -29.34 -0.05
C ALA A 393 -0.75 -29.96 0.87
N ILE A 394 0.54 -29.84 0.51
CA ILE A 394 1.65 -30.30 1.35
C ILE A 394 1.65 -29.54 2.67
N ASN A 395 1.59 -28.20 2.64
CA ASN A 395 1.60 -27.39 3.85
C ASN A 395 0.39 -27.70 4.75
N LEU A 396 -0.80 -27.88 4.16
CA LEU A 396 -1.99 -28.32 4.89
C LEU A 396 -1.80 -29.70 5.53
N GLY A 397 -1.15 -30.64 4.84
CA GLY A 397 -0.82 -31.96 5.39
C GLY A 397 0.14 -31.87 6.56
N VAL A 398 1.19 -31.06 6.43
CA VAL A 398 2.20 -30.83 7.48
C VAL A 398 1.56 -30.24 8.74
N ILE A 399 0.79 -29.16 8.61
CA ILE A 399 0.15 -28.55 9.80
C ILE A 399 -0.88 -29.49 10.44
N THR A 400 -1.66 -30.21 9.62
CA THR A 400 -2.66 -31.18 10.12
C THR A 400 -2.00 -32.33 10.87
N ASP A 401 -0.89 -32.87 10.36
CA ASP A 401 -0.13 -33.93 11.02
C ASP A 401 0.50 -33.43 12.32
N THR A 402 1.10 -32.24 12.30
CA THR A 402 1.74 -31.64 13.47
C THR A 402 0.73 -31.48 14.61
N ILE A 403 -0.45 -30.93 14.31
CA ILE A 403 -1.54 -30.79 15.28
C ILE A 403 -2.01 -32.17 15.76
N SER A 404 -2.17 -33.13 14.84
CA SER A 404 -2.67 -34.47 15.18
C SER A 404 -1.70 -35.23 16.09
N VAL A 405 -0.40 -35.20 15.79
CA VAL A 405 0.65 -35.82 16.61
C VAL A 405 0.73 -35.17 17.98
N LYS A 406 0.71 -33.83 18.05
CA LYS A 406 0.66 -33.07 19.30
C LYS A 406 -0.53 -33.46 20.19
N ASN A 407 -1.62 -33.95 19.59
CA ASN A 407 -2.88 -34.24 20.25
C ASN A 407 -3.26 -35.74 20.28
N GLN A 408 -2.35 -36.66 19.96
CA GLN A 408 -2.66 -38.10 19.74
C GLN A 408 -3.35 -38.81 20.93
N GLU A 409 -3.18 -38.30 22.15
CA GLU A 409 -3.78 -38.86 23.38
C GLU A 409 -4.93 -38.03 23.95
N ARG A 410 -5.31 -36.94 23.28
CA ARG A 410 -6.34 -36.02 23.76
C ARG A 410 -7.69 -36.38 23.16
N LYS A 411 -8.76 -36.17 23.94
CA LYS A 411 -10.11 -36.26 23.39
C LYS A 411 -10.35 -35.10 22.44
N VAL A 412 -11.27 -35.27 21.49
CA VAL A 412 -11.65 -34.23 20.50
C VAL A 412 -12.00 -32.87 21.15
N ARG A 413 -12.59 -32.89 22.35
CA ARG A 413 -12.96 -31.66 23.11
C ARG A 413 -11.78 -31.00 23.83
N GLU A 414 -10.63 -31.65 23.87
CA GLU A 414 -9.41 -31.25 24.59
C GLU A 414 -8.25 -30.96 23.62
N LEU A 415 -8.53 -30.95 22.31
CA LEU A 415 -7.59 -30.61 21.25
C LEU A 415 -7.05 -29.19 21.43
N ASP A 416 -5.73 -29.08 21.50
CA ASP A 416 -5.01 -27.82 21.67
C ASP A 416 -4.37 -27.37 20.35
N MET A 417 -4.73 -26.15 19.94
CA MET A 417 -4.20 -25.47 18.76
C MET A 417 -3.87 -24.03 19.14
N SER A 418 -2.67 -23.57 18.80
CA SER A 418 -2.28 -22.16 18.96
C SER A 418 -3.13 -21.28 18.05
N VAL A 419 -3.17 -19.97 18.34
CA VAL A 419 -3.91 -18.99 17.53
C VAL A 419 -3.33 -18.94 16.11
N GLU A 420 -2.01 -19.04 15.99
CA GLU A 420 -1.28 -19.06 14.73
C GLU A 420 -1.59 -20.34 13.92
N GLU A 421 -1.61 -21.51 14.59
CA GLU A 421 -2.01 -22.77 13.97
C GLU A 421 -3.45 -22.71 13.44
N GLN A 422 -4.39 -22.20 14.25
CA GLN A 422 -5.80 -22.02 13.86
C GLN A 422 -5.94 -21.07 12.66
N HIS A 423 -5.23 -19.96 12.67
CA HIS A 423 -5.30 -18.97 11.60
C HIS A 423 -4.70 -19.50 10.30
N LEU A 424 -3.52 -20.14 10.36
CA LEU A 424 -2.87 -20.70 9.18
C LEU A 424 -3.69 -21.84 8.56
N ILE A 425 -4.15 -22.82 9.34
CA ILE A 425 -4.93 -23.95 8.80
C ILE A 425 -6.25 -23.47 8.18
N THR A 426 -6.94 -22.52 8.83
CA THR A 426 -8.19 -21.94 8.31
C THR A 426 -7.93 -21.22 6.98
N SER A 427 -6.84 -20.47 6.90
CA SER A 427 -6.49 -19.70 5.70
C SER A 427 -6.11 -20.61 4.53
N LEU A 428 -5.38 -21.70 4.78
CA LEU A 428 -5.07 -22.73 3.78
C LEU A 428 -6.34 -23.41 3.26
N VAL A 429 -7.22 -23.85 4.16
CA VAL A 429 -8.50 -24.49 3.79
C VAL A 429 -9.38 -23.53 2.99
N ARG A 430 -9.49 -22.27 3.42
CA ARG A 430 -10.20 -21.20 2.70
C ARG A 430 -9.67 -21.04 1.28
N LEU A 431 -8.35 -20.88 1.12
CA LEU A 431 -7.74 -20.68 -0.20
C LEU A 431 -7.94 -21.89 -1.12
N ILE A 432 -7.71 -23.11 -0.61
CA ILE A 432 -7.95 -24.35 -1.39
C ILE A 432 -9.42 -24.43 -1.82
N GLY A 433 -10.35 -24.15 -0.90
CA GLY A 433 -11.77 -24.13 -1.19
C GLY A 433 -12.16 -23.13 -2.26
N ASN A 434 -11.60 -21.91 -2.19
CA ASN A 434 -11.87 -20.87 -3.18
C ASN A 434 -11.24 -21.19 -4.53
N LEU A 435 -10.05 -21.80 -4.60
CA LEU A 435 -9.46 -22.27 -5.85
C LEU A 435 -10.32 -23.36 -6.53
N CYS A 436 -10.98 -24.22 -5.77
CA CYS A 436 -11.86 -25.26 -6.31
C CYS A 436 -13.21 -24.75 -6.81
N TYR A 437 -13.60 -23.52 -6.44
CA TYR A 437 -14.93 -23.00 -6.73
C TYR A 437 -15.18 -22.91 -8.25
N GLN A 438 -16.10 -23.75 -8.73
CA GLN A 438 -16.44 -23.91 -10.16
C GLN A 438 -15.23 -24.16 -11.07
N CYS A 439 -14.15 -24.77 -10.55
CA CYS A 439 -12.91 -24.99 -11.29
C CYS A 439 -12.56 -26.48 -11.34
N ARG A 440 -13.00 -27.16 -12.41
CA ARG A 440 -12.86 -28.62 -12.54
C ARG A 440 -11.41 -29.08 -12.52
N ASP A 441 -10.51 -28.35 -13.18
CA ASP A 441 -9.09 -28.69 -13.25
C ASP A 441 -8.44 -28.71 -11.86
N VAL A 442 -8.74 -27.71 -11.03
CA VAL A 442 -8.25 -27.65 -9.64
C VAL A 442 -8.88 -28.74 -8.77
N GLN A 443 -10.18 -29.00 -8.93
CA GLN A 443 -10.85 -30.08 -8.21
C GLN A 443 -10.21 -31.44 -8.50
N ASP A 444 -9.91 -31.73 -9.77
CA ASP A 444 -9.28 -32.98 -10.19
C ASP A 444 -7.80 -33.03 -9.75
N LEU A 445 -7.13 -31.88 -9.65
CA LEU A 445 -5.77 -31.78 -9.11
C LEU A 445 -5.72 -32.15 -7.62
N LEU A 446 -6.70 -31.72 -6.80
CA LEU A 446 -6.77 -32.13 -5.39
C LEU A 446 -6.93 -33.65 -5.23
N ARG A 447 -7.67 -34.29 -6.12
CA ARG A 447 -7.86 -35.74 -6.08
C ARG A 447 -6.58 -36.50 -6.39
N THR A 448 -5.74 -35.97 -7.27
CA THR A 448 -4.57 -36.66 -7.83
C THR A 448 -3.25 -36.27 -7.15
N THR A 449 -3.20 -35.10 -6.51
CA THR A 449 -2.02 -34.64 -5.77
C THR A 449 -1.82 -35.49 -4.52
N LEU A 450 -0.69 -36.16 -4.42
CA LEU A 450 -0.28 -36.91 -3.24
C LEU A 450 0.36 -35.99 -2.21
N VAL A 451 0.02 -36.18 -0.94
CA VAL A 451 0.58 -35.44 0.19
C VAL A 451 1.33 -36.41 1.09
N PRO A 452 2.67 -36.30 1.21
CA PRO A 452 3.43 -37.18 2.08
C PRO A 452 3.05 -36.94 3.55
N PRO A 453 3.05 -37.98 4.39
CA PRO A 453 2.95 -37.82 5.82
C PRO A 453 4.25 -37.27 6.42
N ILE A 454 4.18 -36.48 7.50
CA ILE A 454 5.39 -36.04 8.24
C ILE A 454 6.16 -37.25 8.77
N ASP A 455 5.44 -38.21 9.36
CA ASP A 455 6.02 -39.44 9.89
C ASP A 455 5.41 -40.66 9.17
N PRO A 456 6.13 -41.29 8.24
CA PRO A 456 5.66 -42.48 7.53
C PRO A 456 5.49 -43.70 8.44
N VAL A 457 6.04 -43.67 9.66
CA VAL A 457 5.86 -44.73 10.66
C VAL A 457 4.44 -44.66 11.25
N ILE A 458 3.92 -43.45 11.45
CA ILE A 458 2.60 -43.21 12.06
C ILE A 458 1.49 -43.37 11.02
N THR A 459 1.72 -42.92 9.79
CA THR A 459 0.72 -42.94 8.71
C THR A 459 1.28 -43.64 7.47
N LYS A 460 0.90 -44.92 7.29
CA LYS A 460 1.40 -45.77 6.20
C LYS A 460 0.65 -45.61 4.87
N THR A 461 -0.45 -44.86 4.88
CA THR A 461 -1.34 -44.72 3.72
C THR A 461 -0.99 -43.47 2.94
N GLU A 462 -0.69 -43.64 1.66
CA GLU A 462 -0.68 -42.53 0.71
C GLU A 462 -2.03 -41.82 0.75
N ARG A 463 -2.02 -40.50 0.92
CA ARG A 463 -3.23 -39.67 0.99
C ARG A 463 -3.17 -38.63 -0.09
N SER A 464 -4.29 -38.40 -0.77
CA SER A 464 -4.38 -37.27 -1.69
C SER A 464 -4.68 -35.96 -0.96
N ALA A 465 -4.49 -34.83 -1.61
CA ALA A 465 -4.83 -33.52 -1.06
C ALA A 465 -6.31 -33.43 -0.66
N LEU A 466 -7.21 -34.09 -1.41
CA LEU A 466 -8.62 -34.22 -1.05
C LEU A 466 -8.81 -34.97 0.28
N HIS A 467 -8.02 -36.01 0.55
CA HIS A 467 -8.07 -36.74 1.83
C HIS A 467 -7.60 -35.87 2.99
N VAL A 468 -6.54 -35.10 2.78
CA VAL A 468 -6.03 -34.14 3.78
C VAL A 468 -7.07 -33.09 4.10
N LEU A 469 -7.70 -32.50 3.08
CA LEU A 469 -8.77 -31.52 3.25
C LEU A 469 -9.94 -32.07 4.07
N LEU A 470 -10.36 -33.31 3.79
CA LEU A 470 -11.41 -33.99 4.57
C LEU A 470 -10.95 -34.26 6.01
N SER A 471 -9.68 -34.58 6.23
CA SER A 471 -9.13 -34.83 7.57
C SER A 471 -9.20 -33.59 8.47
N CYS A 472 -9.18 -32.37 7.90
CA CYS A 472 -9.33 -31.13 8.66
C CYS A 472 -10.68 -31.03 9.39
N THR A 473 -11.72 -31.80 9.00
CA THR A 473 -12.99 -31.82 9.75
C THR A 473 -12.85 -32.40 11.15
N SER A 474 -11.83 -33.21 11.41
CA SER A 474 -11.53 -33.71 12.76
C SER A 474 -11.06 -32.61 13.72
N LEU A 475 -10.47 -31.54 13.17
CA LEU A 475 -9.98 -30.37 13.92
C LEU A 475 -11.05 -29.29 14.08
N ALA A 476 -12.19 -29.43 13.40
CA ALA A 476 -13.26 -28.43 13.36
C ALA A 476 -13.90 -28.12 14.74
N HIS A 477 -13.78 -29.02 15.72
CA HIS A 477 -14.30 -28.79 17.06
C HIS A 477 -13.48 -27.78 17.88
N SER A 478 -12.20 -27.58 17.54
CA SER A 478 -11.30 -26.64 18.22
C SER A 478 -11.31 -25.23 17.61
N CYS A 479 -11.79 -25.10 16.37
CA CYS A 479 -11.80 -23.83 15.66
C CYS A 479 -13.09 -23.70 14.84
N PHE A 480 -14.01 -22.85 15.31
CA PHE A 480 -15.31 -22.63 14.65
C PHE A 480 -15.13 -22.11 13.21
N THR A 481 -14.20 -21.19 13.00
CA THR A 481 -13.92 -20.63 11.66
C THR A 481 -13.37 -21.69 10.70
N LEU A 482 -12.51 -22.59 11.19
CA LEU A 482 -12.04 -23.74 10.41
C LEU A 482 -13.21 -24.65 10.02
N ARG A 483 -14.16 -24.89 10.92
CA ARG A 483 -15.36 -25.68 10.63
C ARG A 483 -16.11 -25.12 9.44
N GLU A 484 -16.43 -23.83 9.45
CA GLU A 484 -17.18 -23.19 8.37
C GLU A 484 -16.45 -23.28 7.03
N TRP A 485 -15.16 -22.94 7.02
CA TRP A 485 -14.36 -23.00 5.80
C TRP A 485 -14.11 -24.42 5.30
N ALA A 486 -14.01 -25.42 6.19
CA ALA A 486 -13.91 -26.82 5.78
C ALA A 486 -15.18 -27.26 5.02
N VAL A 487 -16.37 -26.89 5.49
CA VAL A 487 -17.63 -27.19 4.77
C VAL A 487 -17.64 -26.54 3.39
N VAL A 488 -17.29 -25.26 3.31
CA VAL A 488 -17.24 -24.53 2.02
C VAL A 488 -16.21 -25.16 1.08
N ALA A 489 -15.01 -25.46 1.57
CA ALA A 489 -13.94 -26.02 0.76
C ALA A 489 -14.29 -27.41 0.22
N ILE A 490 -14.83 -28.30 1.07
CA ILE A 490 -15.27 -29.63 0.64
C ILE A 490 -16.40 -29.51 -0.37
N ARG A 491 -17.41 -28.67 -0.12
CA ARG A 491 -18.49 -28.44 -1.07
C ARG A 491 -17.98 -27.99 -2.43
N ASN A 492 -17.03 -27.06 -2.46
CA ASN A 492 -16.43 -26.57 -3.70
C ASN A 492 -15.60 -27.64 -4.41
N ALA A 493 -14.87 -28.48 -3.66
CA ALA A 493 -14.09 -29.58 -4.20
C ALA A 493 -14.96 -30.70 -4.82
N LEU A 494 -16.18 -30.89 -4.32
CA LEU A 494 -17.12 -31.91 -4.79
C LEU A 494 -18.14 -31.38 -5.81
N HIS A 495 -18.27 -30.06 -5.96
CA HIS A 495 -19.32 -29.46 -6.77
C HIS A 495 -19.25 -29.92 -8.23
N GLN A 496 -20.28 -30.69 -8.65
CA GLN A 496 -20.38 -31.29 -9.98
C GLN A 496 -19.17 -32.16 -10.35
N ASN A 497 -18.55 -32.80 -9.35
CA ASN A 497 -17.40 -33.68 -9.55
C ASN A 497 -17.62 -35.10 -9.03
N ASP A 498 -18.21 -35.93 -9.88
CA ASP A 498 -18.50 -37.34 -9.60
C ASP A 498 -17.27 -38.17 -9.23
N LEU A 499 -16.10 -37.85 -9.81
CA LEU A 499 -14.85 -38.56 -9.50
C LEU A 499 -14.38 -38.24 -8.08
N ASN A 500 -14.51 -36.98 -7.66
CA ASN A 500 -14.19 -36.60 -6.28
C ASN A 500 -15.21 -37.19 -5.30
N MET A 501 -16.51 -37.17 -5.63
CA MET A 501 -17.55 -37.80 -4.80
C MET A 501 -17.31 -39.30 -4.64
N ALA A 502 -16.88 -40.00 -5.70
CA ALA A 502 -16.55 -41.43 -5.63
C ALA A 502 -15.35 -41.71 -4.70
N VAL A 503 -14.34 -40.81 -4.66
CA VAL A 503 -13.21 -40.94 -3.72
C VAL A 503 -13.69 -40.76 -2.28
N VAL A 504 -14.57 -39.79 -2.00
CA VAL A 504 -15.15 -39.61 -0.66
C VAL A 504 -15.94 -40.85 -0.24
N ALA A 505 -16.80 -41.38 -1.09
CA ALA A 505 -17.58 -42.59 -0.80
C ALA A 505 -16.67 -43.81 -0.50
N ASN A 506 -15.56 -43.95 -1.23
CA ASN A 506 -14.58 -45.00 -0.96
C ASN A 506 -13.89 -44.81 0.40
N LEU A 507 -13.59 -43.58 0.80
CA LEU A 507 -12.97 -43.29 2.09
C LEU A 507 -13.91 -43.53 3.27
N GLU A 508 -15.19 -43.19 3.10
CA GLU A 508 -16.23 -43.53 4.07
C GLU A 508 -16.38 -45.04 4.22
N ALA A 509 -16.38 -45.79 3.11
CA ALA A 509 -16.44 -47.25 3.13
C ALA A 509 -15.23 -47.88 3.84
N GLN A 510 -14.06 -47.24 3.79
CA GLN A 510 -12.84 -47.66 4.47
C GLN A 510 -12.78 -47.22 5.95
N GLN A 511 -13.80 -46.50 6.46
CA GLN A 511 -13.80 -45.88 7.79
C GLN A 511 -12.62 -44.91 8.02
N ALA A 512 -12.01 -44.41 6.95
CA ALA A 512 -10.96 -43.40 7.03
C ALA A 512 -11.52 -42.02 7.43
N LEU A 513 -12.83 -41.82 7.26
CA LEU A 513 -13.57 -40.61 7.62
C LEU A 513 -14.68 -40.96 8.61
N GLN A 514 -14.91 -40.09 9.60
CA GLN A 514 -16.06 -40.19 10.49
C GLN A 514 -17.32 -39.65 9.79
N THR A 515 -18.13 -40.56 9.26
CA THR A 515 -19.33 -40.25 8.46
C THR A 515 -20.35 -39.38 9.22
N SER A 516 -20.45 -39.56 10.54
CA SER A 516 -21.30 -38.73 11.40
C SER A 516 -20.89 -37.26 11.37
N THR A 517 -19.58 -37.00 11.35
CA THR A 517 -19.02 -35.65 11.35
C THR A 517 -19.31 -34.94 10.03
N LEU A 518 -19.20 -35.63 8.89
CA LEU A 518 -19.57 -35.06 7.58
C LEU A 518 -21.08 -34.77 7.51
N GLY A 519 -21.91 -35.67 8.02
CA GLY A 519 -23.36 -35.47 8.11
C GLY A 519 -23.76 -34.29 9.01
N GLU A 520 -23.11 -34.13 10.17
CA GLU A 520 -23.29 -32.98 11.07
C GLU A 520 -22.83 -31.64 10.47
N LEU A 521 -21.95 -31.70 9.49
CA LEU A 521 -21.46 -30.55 8.73
C LEU A 521 -22.32 -30.23 7.50
N GLY A 522 -23.35 -31.04 7.21
CA GLY A 522 -24.24 -30.84 6.07
C GLY A 522 -23.64 -31.26 4.73
N ILE A 523 -22.58 -32.08 4.75
CA ILE A 523 -21.94 -32.66 3.57
C ILE A 523 -22.59 -34.03 3.34
N ARG A 524 -23.28 -34.21 2.22
CA ARG A 524 -23.99 -35.45 1.84
C ARG A 524 -23.73 -35.80 0.39
#